data_AF-A0A8J6XMV8-F1
#
_entry.id   AF-A0A8J6XMV8-F1
#
_cell.length_a   1.000
_cell.length_b   1.000
_cell.length_c   1.000
_cell.angle_alpha   90.00
_cell.angle_beta   90.00
_cell.angle_gamma   90.00
#
_symmetry.space_group_name_H-M   'P 1'
#
loop_
_entity.id
_entity.type
_entity.pdbx_description
1 polymer ?
#
loop_
_entity_poly.entity_id
_entity_poly.type
_entity_poly.pdbx_seq_one_letter_code
_entity_poly.pdbx_strand_id
1 'polypeptide(L)'
;MTGSHDQQISYGFFVLLSFLIWLIATLILRLWGHTFFIPSNSLLMSLNFLWSLSFWPLIVYGIFRWQKVQPQQRRDVAICLAIPGMLLDVLTTYFFAQVFPNMSPWADGPYGAWLLWGYAILLLTGVITSQSGLRKHV
;
A
#
# COMPACT_ATOMS: atom_id res chain seq x y z
N MET A 1 -3.88 -20.99 34.71
CA MET A 1 -2.84 -20.54 33.76
C MET A 1 -3.40 -20.73 32.36
N THR A 2 -4.16 -19.76 31.87
CA THR A 2 -4.74 -19.79 30.51
C THR A 2 -3.66 -19.31 29.54
N GLY A 3 -3.10 -20.23 28.76
CA GLY A 3 -2.17 -19.88 27.70
C GLY A 3 -2.87 -18.96 26.71
N SER A 4 -2.34 -17.74 26.55
CA SER A 4 -2.63 -16.92 25.39
C SER A 4 -2.17 -17.72 24.18
N HIS A 5 -3.10 -18.34 23.48
CA HIS A 5 -2.85 -18.76 22.10
C HIS A 5 -2.64 -17.48 21.30
N ASP A 6 -1.41 -16.95 21.33
CA ASP A 6 -0.98 -15.92 20.41
C ASP A 6 -1.22 -16.48 19.02
N GLN A 7 -2.20 -15.92 18.34
CA GLN A 7 -2.54 -16.32 16.98
C GLN A 7 -1.28 -16.09 16.14
N GLN A 8 -0.63 -17.18 15.77
CA GLN A 8 0.64 -17.15 15.05
C GLN A 8 0.35 -16.76 13.61
N ILE A 9 0.50 -15.47 13.29
CA ILE A 9 0.28 -14.99 11.94
C ILE A 9 1.55 -15.24 11.11
N SER A 10 1.38 -15.74 9.89
CA SER A 10 2.50 -15.93 8.96
C SER A 10 2.88 -14.59 8.32
N TYR A 11 3.98 -13.99 8.76
CA TYR A 11 4.50 -12.77 8.14
C TYR A 11 4.95 -12.99 6.69
N GLY A 12 5.43 -14.20 6.36
CA GLY A 12 5.78 -14.57 4.99
C GLY A 12 4.60 -14.47 4.01
N PHE A 13 3.39 -14.75 4.48
CA PHE A 13 2.18 -14.56 3.68
C PHE A 13 1.98 -13.10 3.29
N PHE A 14 2.16 -12.14 4.21
CA PHE A 14 2.01 -10.72 3.89
C PHE A 14 3.12 -10.19 3.00
N VAL A 15 4.34 -10.71 3.14
CA VAL A 15 5.44 -10.38 2.23
C VAL A 15 5.11 -10.84 0.81
N LEU A 16 4.61 -12.07 0.65
CA LEU A 16 4.15 -12.56 -0.65
C LEU A 16 2.96 -11.75 -1.17
N LEU A 17 2.01 -11.40 -0.30
CA LEU A 17 0.86 -10.59 -0.67
C LEU A 17 1.28 -9.19 -1.12
N SER A 18 2.25 -8.57 -0.47
CA SER A 18 2.86 -7.31 -0.89
C SER A 18 3.42 -7.39 -2.31
N PHE A 19 4.20 -8.43 -2.59
CA PHE A 19 4.72 -8.70 -3.94
C PHE A 19 3.60 -8.86 -4.97
N LEU A 20 2.55 -9.61 -4.65
CA LEU A 20 1.41 -9.82 -5.57
C LEU A 20 0.63 -8.52 -5.82
N ILE A 21 0.37 -7.73 -4.77
CA ILE A 21 -0.29 -6.42 -4.89
C ILE A 21 0.55 -5.50 -5.78
N TRP A 22 1.86 -5.42 -5.54
CA TRP A 22 2.77 -4.64 -6.35
C TRP A 22 2.78 -5.11 -7.82
N LEU A 23 2.84 -6.42 -8.07
CA LEU A 23 2.86 -6.97 -9.41
C LEU A 23 1.57 -6.63 -10.18
N ILE A 24 0.42 -6.82 -9.53
CA ILE A 24 -0.89 -6.50 -10.11
C ILE A 24 -1.01 -4.99 -10.37
N ALA A 25 -0.62 -4.15 -9.41
CA ALA A 25 -0.64 -2.70 -9.58
C ALA A 25 0.27 -2.26 -10.73
N THR A 26 1.48 -2.81 -10.83
CA THR A 26 2.43 -2.55 -11.92
C THR A 26 1.84 -2.96 -13.27
N LEU A 27 1.19 -4.12 -13.36
CA LEU A 27 0.53 -4.54 -14.61
C LEU A 27 -0.64 -3.63 -14.99
N ILE A 28 -1.47 -3.23 -14.02
CA ILE A 28 -2.57 -2.28 -14.25
C ILE A 28 -2.04 -0.95 -14.77
N LEU A 29 -1.00 -0.42 -14.13
CA LEU A 29 -0.38 0.84 -14.53
C LEU A 29 0.33 0.73 -15.88
N ARG A 30 0.98 -0.40 -16.18
CA ARG A 30 1.60 -0.64 -17.48
C ARG A 30 0.60 -0.71 -18.63
N LEU A 31 -0.64 -1.12 -18.37
CA LEU A 31 -1.69 -1.20 -19.39
C LEU A 31 -2.53 0.09 -19.44
N TRP A 32 -2.98 0.59 -18.29
CA TRP A 32 -3.93 1.71 -18.17
C TRP A 32 -3.38 2.97 -17.53
N GLY A 33 -2.10 3.00 -17.11
CA GLY A 33 -1.52 4.12 -16.37
C GLY A 33 -1.64 5.49 -17.03
N HIS A 34 -1.69 5.55 -18.36
CA HIS A 34 -1.90 6.80 -19.11
C HIS A 34 -3.25 7.49 -18.81
N THR A 35 -4.25 6.76 -18.31
CA THR A 35 -5.54 7.33 -17.88
C THR A 35 -5.49 7.84 -16.44
N PHE A 36 -4.60 7.28 -15.61
CA PHE A 36 -4.43 7.65 -14.21
C PHE A 36 -3.44 8.81 -14.03
N PHE A 37 -2.32 8.78 -14.76
CA PHE A 37 -1.25 9.75 -14.62
C PHE A 37 -1.20 10.66 -15.85
N ILE A 38 -1.94 11.78 -15.76
CA ILE A 38 -2.00 12.83 -16.79
C ILE A 38 -1.40 14.13 -16.23
N PRO A 39 -0.07 14.35 -16.33
CA PRO A 39 0.62 15.48 -15.67
C PRO A 39 0.08 16.86 -16.06
N SER A 40 -0.50 17.00 -17.25
CA SER A 40 -1.11 18.23 -17.73
C SER A 40 -2.44 18.56 -17.06
N ASN A 41 -3.08 17.61 -16.37
CA ASN A 41 -4.38 17.79 -15.73
C ASN A 41 -4.26 17.68 -14.20
N SER A 42 -3.90 18.80 -13.57
CA SER A 42 -3.72 18.90 -12.12
C SER A 42 -4.97 18.53 -11.31
N LEU A 43 -6.17 18.77 -11.85
CA LEU A 43 -7.42 18.44 -11.18
C LEU A 43 -7.62 16.92 -11.08
N LEU A 44 -7.49 16.19 -12.19
CA LEU A 44 -7.58 14.73 -12.20
C LEU A 44 -6.50 14.11 -11.30
N MET A 45 -5.29 14.65 -11.35
CA MET A 45 -4.21 14.16 -10.50
C MET A 45 -4.56 14.35 -9.02
N SER A 46 -5.06 15.52 -8.63
CA SER A 46 -5.46 15.80 -7.24
C SER A 46 -6.58 14.87 -6.77
N LEU A 47 -7.57 14.61 -7.65
CA LEU A 47 -8.63 13.64 -7.37
C LEU A 47 -8.10 12.23 -7.17
N ASN A 48 -7.08 11.80 -7.92
CA ASN A 48 -6.44 10.50 -7.71
C ASN A 48 -5.74 10.40 -6.35
N PHE A 49 -5.07 11.46 -5.89
CA PHE A 49 -4.50 11.50 -4.55
C PHE A 49 -5.60 11.44 -3.46
N LEU A 50 -6.67 12.23 -3.60
CA LEU A 50 -7.79 12.20 -2.66
C LEU A 50 -8.53 10.87 -2.64
N TRP A 51 -8.73 10.25 -3.81
CA TRP A 51 -9.32 8.92 -3.92
C TRP A 51 -8.48 7.88 -3.18
N SER A 52 -7.16 7.92 -3.37
CA SER A 52 -6.23 7.00 -2.72
C SER A 52 -6.23 7.11 -1.18
N LEU A 53 -6.55 8.29 -0.64
CA LEU A 53 -6.69 8.52 0.80
C LEU A 53 -7.76 7.63 1.43
N SER A 54 -8.86 7.41 0.74
CA SER A 54 -9.94 6.53 1.19
C SER A 54 -9.71 5.08 0.79
N PHE A 55 -9.16 4.86 -0.41
CA PHE A 55 -8.99 3.53 -0.97
C PHE A 55 -7.99 2.66 -0.20
N TRP A 56 -6.80 3.18 0.11
CA TRP A 56 -5.74 2.40 0.76
C TRP A 56 -6.12 1.92 2.16
N PRO A 57 -6.66 2.76 3.07
CA PRO A 57 -7.08 2.30 4.39
C PRO A 57 -8.15 1.23 4.33
N LEU A 58 -9.08 1.31 3.37
CA LEU A 58 -10.13 0.32 3.20
C LEU A 58 -9.57 -1.05 2.81
N ILE A 59 -8.61 -1.10 1.88
CA ILE A 59 -7.92 -2.34 1.51
C ILE A 59 -7.17 -2.91 2.71
N VAL A 60 -6.35 -2.10 3.36
CA VAL A 60 -5.50 -2.54 4.47
C VAL A 60 -6.35 -3.05 5.64
N TYR A 61 -7.40 -2.32 6.00
CA TYR A 61 -8.35 -2.75 7.02
C TYR A 61 -9.12 -4.00 6.61
N GLY A 62 -9.46 -4.13 5.32
CA GLY A 62 -10.05 -5.33 4.74
C GLY A 62 -9.14 -6.55 4.90
N ILE A 63 -7.84 -6.42 4.61
CA ILE A 63 -6.83 -7.47 4.81
C ILE A 63 -6.73 -7.84 6.30
N PHE A 64 -6.67 -6.85 7.19
CA PHE A 64 -6.64 -7.11 8.64
C PHE A 64 -7.88 -7.87 9.11
N ARG A 65 -9.06 -7.53 8.59
CA ARG A 65 -10.31 -8.23 8.93
C ARG A 65 -10.35 -9.64 8.37
N TRP A 66 -9.91 -9.82 7.12
CA TRP A 66 -9.89 -11.12 6.44
C TRP A 66 -8.96 -12.11 7.14
N GLN A 67 -7.75 -11.67 7.49
CA GLN A 67 -6.74 -12.48 8.18
C GLN A 67 -6.90 -12.45 9.72
N LYS A 68 -7.97 -11.81 10.23
CA LYS A 68 -8.27 -11.66 11.67
C LYS A 68 -7.05 -11.17 12.47
N VAL A 69 -6.35 -10.17 11.93
CA VAL A 69 -5.13 -9.61 12.53
C VAL A 69 -5.49 -8.87 13.82
N GLN A 70 -4.90 -9.32 14.93
CA GLN A 70 -5.09 -8.69 16.23
C GLN A 70 -4.49 -7.28 16.23
N PRO A 71 -5.10 -6.31 16.94
CA PRO A 71 -4.61 -4.92 16.96
C PRO A 71 -3.11 -4.80 17.21
N GLN A 72 -2.56 -5.58 18.13
CA GLN A 72 -1.16 -5.56 18.52
C GLN A 72 -0.22 -5.88 17.36
N GLN A 73 -0.63 -6.76 16.43
CA GLN A 73 0.16 -7.24 15.29
C GLN A 73 -0.01 -6.37 14.04
N ARG A 74 -1.00 -5.46 13.99
CA ARG A 74 -1.32 -4.67 12.78
C ARG A 74 -0.18 -3.79 12.29
N ARG A 75 0.66 -3.29 13.21
CA ARG A 75 1.86 -2.52 12.85
C ARG A 75 2.84 -3.36 12.05
N ASP A 76 3.19 -4.53 12.57
CA ASP A 76 4.14 -5.44 11.93
C ASP A 76 3.60 -5.92 10.58
N VAL A 77 2.30 -6.25 10.52
CA VAL A 77 1.65 -6.63 9.25
C VAL A 77 1.68 -5.49 8.24
N ALA A 78 1.41 -4.25 8.65
CA ALA A 78 1.51 -3.09 7.77
C ALA A 78 2.94 -2.90 7.23
N ILE A 79 3.96 -3.10 8.08
CA ILE A 79 5.36 -3.05 7.68
C ILE A 79 5.67 -4.16 6.66
N CYS A 80 5.23 -5.39 6.90
CA CYS A 80 5.40 -6.51 5.97
C CYS A 80 4.67 -6.32 4.64
N LEU A 81 3.55 -5.60 4.64
CA LEU A 81 2.82 -5.24 3.42
C LEU A 81 3.50 -4.10 2.65
N ALA A 82 4.17 -3.18 3.35
CA ALA A 82 4.78 -2.00 2.73
C ALA A 82 6.18 -2.27 2.16
N ILE A 83 7.08 -2.83 2.96
CA ILE A 83 8.52 -2.89 2.64
C ILE A 83 8.80 -3.61 1.30
N PRO A 84 8.26 -4.82 1.03
CA PRO A 84 8.59 -5.52 -0.21
C PRO A 84 8.13 -4.73 -1.45
N GLY A 85 6.91 -4.21 -1.42
CA GLY A 85 6.38 -3.33 -2.47
C GLY A 85 7.24 -2.08 -2.67
N MET A 86 7.59 -1.37 -1.59
CA MET A 86 8.46 -0.19 -1.65
C MET A 86 9.80 -0.49 -2.32
N LEU A 87 10.45 -1.62 -1.96
CA LEU A 87 11.73 -2.01 -2.53
C LEU A 87 11.63 -2.28 -4.04
N LEU A 88 10.55 -2.92 -4.48
CA LEU A 88 10.31 -3.18 -5.88
C LEU A 88 9.93 -1.90 -6.65
N ASP A 89 9.22 -0.99 -5.99
CA ASP A 89 8.87 0.31 -6.54
C ASP A 89 10.09 1.22 -6.75
N VAL A 90 11.21 0.98 -6.07
CA VAL A 90 12.49 1.63 -6.42
C VAL A 90 12.89 1.29 -7.85
N LEU A 91 12.70 0.04 -8.27
CA LEU A 91 13.05 -0.40 -9.63
C LEU A 91 12.06 0.15 -10.66
N THR A 92 10.77 0.13 -10.37
CA THR A 92 9.76 0.69 -11.30
C THR A 92 9.89 2.19 -11.44
N THR A 93 10.27 2.90 -10.38
CA THR A 93 10.51 4.34 -10.43
C THR A 93 11.83 4.66 -11.14
N TYR A 94 12.91 3.92 -10.87
CA TYR A 94 14.20 4.13 -11.52
C TYR A 94 14.14 3.81 -13.03
N PHE A 95 13.47 2.73 -13.41
CA PHE A 95 13.27 2.32 -14.81
C PHE A 95 11.88 2.70 -15.33
N PHE A 96 11.35 3.85 -14.92
CA PHE A 96 9.97 4.26 -15.19
C PHE A 96 9.60 4.17 -16.68
N ALA A 97 10.41 4.75 -17.55
CA ALA A 97 10.14 4.76 -19.00
C ALA A 97 10.14 3.35 -19.62
N GLN A 98 10.94 2.42 -19.08
CA GLN A 98 11.01 1.03 -19.57
C GLN A 98 9.86 0.17 -19.03
N VAL A 99 9.46 0.40 -17.78
CA VAL A 99 8.38 -0.35 -17.13
C VAL A 99 6.99 0.15 -17.56
N PHE A 100 6.82 1.47 -17.71
CA PHE A 100 5.58 2.14 -18.06
C PHE A 100 5.68 2.95 -19.37
N PRO A 101 5.99 2.32 -20.51
CA PRO A 101 6.13 3.02 -21.79
C PRO A 101 4.83 3.63 -22.31
N ASN A 102 3.69 3.24 -21.74
CA ASN A 102 2.38 3.80 -22.05
C ASN A 102 2.14 5.17 -21.40
N MET A 103 2.92 5.54 -20.36
CA MET A 103 2.74 6.79 -19.64
C MET A 103 3.63 7.91 -20.21
N SER A 104 3.23 9.16 -19.94
CA SER A 104 4.07 10.33 -20.23
C SER A 104 5.40 10.23 -19.49
N PRO A 105 6.55 10.56 -20.11
CA PRO A 105 7.83 10.64 -19.41
C PRO A 105 7.83 11.58 -18.21
N TRP A 106 6.95 12.60 -18.22
CA TRP A 106 6.79 13.58 -17.14
C TRP A 106 5.90 13.08 -15.98
N ALA A 107 5.42 11.84 -16.05
CA ALA A 107 4.59 11.23 -15.01
C ALA A 107 5.42 10.54 -13.91
N ASP A 108 6.74 10.43 -14.07
CA ASP A 108 7.67 9.82 -13.11
C ASP A 108 7.62 10.48 -11.72
N GLY A 109 7.65 11.82 -11.66
CA GLY A 109 7.55 12.59 -10.43
C GLY A 109 6.20 12.38 -9.72
N PRO A 110 5.05 12.63 -10.38
CA PRO A 110 3.73 12.33 -9.82
C PRO A 110 3.55 10.86 -9.39
N TYR A 111 4.09 9.91 -10.14
CA TYR A 111 4.07 8.49 -9.79
C TYR A 111 4.82 8.22 -8.50
N GLY A 112 6.07 8.69 -8.38
CA GLY A 112 6.86 8.54 -7.16
C GLY A 112 6.20 9.19 -5.94
N ALA A 113 5.62 10.38 -6.11
CA ALA A 113 4.85 11.04 -5.05
C ALA A 113 3.61 10.22 -4.64
N TRP A 114 2.92 9.61 -5.60
CA TRP A 114 1.74 8.78 -5.36
C TRP A 114 2.08 7.49 -4.60
N LEU A 115 3.22 6.87 -4.92
CA LEU A 115 3.74 5.72 -4.16
C LEU A 115 4.03 6.09 -2.71
N LEU A 116 4.81 7.16 -2.47
CA LEU A 116 5.13 7.63 -1.13
C LEU A 116 3.86 7.93 -0.32
N TRP A 117 2.89 8.58 -0.95
CA TRP A 117 1.59 8.89 -0.37
C TRP A 117 0.83 7.63 0.04
N GLY A 118 0.66 6.67 -0.87
CA GLY A 118 -0.07 5.43 -0.60
C GLY A 118 0.57 4.60 0.52
N TYR A 119 1.89 4.47 0.51
CA TYR A 119 2.60 3.74 1.55
C TYR A 119 2.54 4.44 2.92
N ALA A 120 2.64 5.78 2.97
CA ALA A 120 2.49 6.52 4.20
C ALA A 120 1.09 6.28 4.81
N ILE A 121 0.04 6.32 4.00
CA ILE A 121 -1.33 6.03 4.43
C ILE A 121 -1.47 4.59 4.95
N LEU A 122 -0.91 3.61 4.23
CA LEU A 122 -0.93 2.20 4.64
C LEU A 122 -0.26 2.02 6.02
N LEU A 123 0.93 2.58 6.20
CA LEU A 123 1.68 2.48 7.46
C LEU A 123 0.95 3.20 8.60
N LEU A 124 0.44 4.42 8.35
CA LEU A 124 -0.36 5.17 9.32
C LEU A 124 -1.61 4.39 9.73
N THR A 125 -2.30 3.75 8.77
CA THR A 125 -3.46 2.90 9.05
C THR A 125 -3.08 1.76 10.00
N GLY A 126 -1.95 1.08 9.75
CA GLY A 126 -1.42 0.06 10.66
C GLY A 126 -1.15 0.59 12.07
N VAL A 127 -0.49 1.74 12.17
CA VAL A 127 -0.11 2.37 13.45
C VAL A 127 -1.30 2.88 14.25
N ILE A 128 -2.30 3.48 13.60
CA ILE A 128 -3.50 4.01 14.26
C ILE A 128 -4.38 2.85 14.73
N THR A 129 -4.65 1.87 13.85
CA THR A 129 -5.55 0.76 14.15
C THR A 129 -4.98 -0.25 15.14
N SER A 130 -3.66 -0.25 15.36
CA SER A 130 -3.06 -1.04 16.43
C SER A 130 -3.29 -0.45 17.82
N GLN A 131 -3.33 0.89 17.92
CA GLN A 131 -3.51 1.61 19.17
C GLN A 131 -4.96 1.58 19.64
N SER A 132 -5.92 1.56 18.71
CA SER A 132 -7.34 1.51 19.02
C SER A 132 -7.75 0.24 19.80
N GLY A 133 -6.98 -0.85 19.68
CA GLY A 133 -7.17 -2.05 20.49
C GLY A 133 -6.67 -1.91 21.93
N LEU A 134 -5.56 -1.19 22.14
CA LEU A 134 -4.98 -0.95 23.47
C LEU A 134 -5.86 -0.06 24.35
N ARG A 135 -6.51 0.95 23.76
CA ARG A 135 -7.39 1.88 24.50
C ARG A 135 -8.68 1.24 25.03
N LYS A 136 -9.08 0.06 24.55
CA LYS A 136 -10.28 -0.66 25.05
C LYS A 136 -10.01 -1.54 26.28
N HIS A 137 -8.75 -1.69 26.69
CA HIS A 137 -8.35 -2.54 27.82
C HIS A 137 -7.71 -1.76 28.98
N VAL A 138 -7.81 -0.42 28.94
CA VAL A 138 -7.48 0.50 30.04
C VAL A 138 -8.79 1.13 30.52
#